data_AF-A0A239HPR2-F1
#
_entry.id   AF-A0A239HPR2-F1
#
_cell.length_a   1.000
_cell.length_b   1.000
_cell.length_c   1.000
_cell.angle_alpha   90.00
_cell.angle_beta   90.00
_cell.angle_gamma   90.00
#
_symmetry.space_group_name_H-M   'P 1'
#
loop_
_entity.id
_entity.type
_entity.pdbx_description
1 polymer ?
#
loop_
_entity_poly.entity_id
_entity_poly.type
_entity_poly.pdbx_seq_one_letter_code
_entity_poly.pdbx_strand_id
1 'polypeptide(L)' 'MSAGVEVGALGARMTGGGFGGSAIVLVEESAAEKTAEAIAGAFATAGHRDPRVFTAVPSVGARRLV' A
#
# COMPACT_ATOMS: atom_id res chain seq x y z
N MET A 1 7.63 9.04 11.16
CA MET A 1 8.11 8.08 10.13
C MET A 1 6.88 7.34 9.62
N SER A 2 6.82 6.90 8.35
CA SER A 2 5.57 6.36 7.79
C SER A 2 5.39 4.89 8.19
N ALA A 3 4.18 4.50 8.59
CA ALA A 3 3.88 3.20 9.20
C ALA A 3 4.37 1.98 8.40
N GLY A 4 4.44 2.05 7.07
CA GLY A 4 4.98 0.96 6.26
C GLY A 4 6.47 0.69 6.47
N VAL A 5 7.28 1.75 6.62
CA VAL A 5 8.75 1.62 6.77
C VAL A 5 9.12 1.01 8.13
N GLU A 6 8.32 1.25 9.16
CA GLU A 6 8.55 0.72 10.51
C GLU A 6 8.32 -0.79 10.60
N VAL A 7 7.60 -1.39 9.64
CA VAL A 7 7.14 -2.79 9.69
C VAL A 7 7.89 -3.68 8.70
N GLY A 8 8.99 -3.18 8.13
CA GLY A 8 9.85 -3.95 7.22
C GLY A 8 9.58 -3.72 5.74
N ALA A 9 8.95 -2.60 5.36
CA ALA A 9 8.93 -2.20 3.97
C ALA A 9 10.35 -1.92 3.46
N LEU A 10 10.69 -2.55 2.33
CA LEU A 10 11.90 -2.29 1.55
C LEU A 10 11.89 -0.87 0.97
N GLY A 11 10.70 -0.31 0.77
CA GLY A 11 10.51 1.09 0.37
C GLY A 11 9.03 1.44 0.22
N ALA A 12 8.72 2.74 0.20
CA ALA A 12 7.37 3.22 -0.01
C ALA A 12 7.35 4.56 -0.76
N ARG A 13 6.35 4.76 -1.63
CA ARG A 13 6.10 6.06 -2.28
C ARG A 13 4.62 6.27 -2.61
N MET A 14 4.23 7.53 -2.75
CA MET A 14 2.96 7.93 -3.36
C MET A 14 2.92 7.55 -4.85
N THR A 15 1.77 7.13 -5.36
CA THR A 15 1.55 6.85 -6.79
C THR A 15 0.35 7.64 -7.34
N GLY A 16 0.40 8.02 -8.62
CA GLY A 16 -0.54 8.95 -9.24
C GLY A 16 -0.15 10.43 -9.09
N GLY A 17 -1.12 11.34 -9.24
CA GLY A 17 -0.90 12.79 -9.25
C GLY A 17 -0.76 13.46 -7.86
N GLY A 18 -1.04 12.73 -6.78
CA GLY A 18 -0.92 13.19 -5.40
C GLY A 18 -2.16 13.91 -4.83
N PHE A 19 -1.96 14.62 -3.70
CA PHE A 19 -3.01 15.24 -2.88
C PHE A 19 -4.07 14.26 -2.34
N GLY A 20 -3.69 12.98 -2.22
CA GLY A 20 -4.55 11.86 -1.88
C GLY A 20 -4.24 10.65 -2.77
N GLY A 21 -5.18 9.71 -2.83
CA GLY A 21 -5.08 8.53 -3.69
C GLY A 21 -4.37 7.36 -3.01
N SER A 22 -3.44 6.74 -3.72
CA SER A 22 -2.79 5.49 -3.31
C SER A 22 -1.29 5.68 -3.08
N ALA A 23 -0.73 4.82 -2.22
CA ALA A 23 0.70 4.63 -2.09
C ALA A 23 1.06 3.19 -2.49
N ILE A 24 2.28 2.99 -2.96
CA ILE A 24 2.88 1.67 -3.15
C ILE A 24 3.87 1.47 -2.02
N VAL A 25 3.76 0.33 -1.35
CA VAL A 25 4.67 -0.12 -0.30
C VAL A 25 5.24 -1.45 -0.76
N LEU A 26 6.56 -1.51 -0.92
CA LEU A 26 7.28 -2.72 -1.29
C LEU A 26 7.69 -3.44 -0.02
N VAL A 27 7.29 -4.69 0.12
CA VAL A 27 7.53 -5.55 1.29
C VAL A 27 7.89 -6.95 0.81
N GLU A 28 8.53 -7.73 1.66
CA GLU A 28 8.56 -9.19 1.52
C GLU A 28 7.15 -9.76 1.65
N GLU A 29 6.86 -10.84 0.92
CA GLU A 29 5.52 -11.44 0.87
C GLU A 29 4.99 -11.82 2.27
N SER A 30 5.85 -12.38 3.11
CA SER A 30 5.54 -12.76 4.49
C SER A 30 5.22 -11.57 5.41
N ALA A 31 5.57 -10.35 5.00
CA ALA A 31 5.31 -9.12 5.75
C ALA A 31 4.07 -8.36 5.27
N ALA A 32 3.39 -8.82 4.21
CA ALA A 32 2.30 -8.09 3.57
C ALA A 32 1.11 -7.84 4.51
N GLU A 33 0.59 -8.88 5.16
CA GLU A 33 -0.56 -8.77 6.08
C GLU A 33 -0.24 -7.87 7.27
N LYS A 34 0.88 -8.13 7.94
CA LYS A 34 1.34 -7.32 9.09
C LYS A 34 1.51 -5.84 8.72
N THR A 35 2.03 -5.57 7.53
CA THR A 35 2.19 -4.20 7.03
C THR A 35 0.83 -3.54 6.77
N ALA A 36 -0.13 -4.29 6.19
CA ALA A 36 -1.49 -3.79 5.97
C ALA A 36 -2.19 -3.44 7.29
N GLU A 37 -2.10 -4.29 8.30
CA GLU A 37 -2.66 -4.05 9.64
C GLU A 37 -2.04 -2.83 10.31
N ALA A 38 -0.72 -2.69 10.26
CA ALA A 38 -0.03 -1.54 10.85
C ALA A 38 -0.41 -0.22 10.15
N ILE A 39 -0.55 -0.23 8.82
CA ILE A 39 -1.03 0.94 8.07
C ILE A 39 -2.48 1.27 8.49
N ALA A 40 -3.37 0.27 8.61
CA ALA A 40 -4.74 0.49 9.06
C ALA A 40 -4.78 1.08 10.49
N GLY A 41 -3.99 0.52 11.42
CA GLY A 41 -3.88 1.04 12.79
C GLY A 41 -3.34 2.47 12.86
N ALA A 42 -2.36 2.81 12.00
CA ALA A 42 -1.85 4.17 11.90
C ALA A 42 -2.89 5.15 11.34
N PHE A 43 -3.69 4.75 10.35
CA PHE A 43 -4.79 5.57 9.83
C PHE A 43 -5.85 5.83 10.90
N ALA A 44 -6.24 4.79 11.65
CA ALA A 44 -7.19 4.92 12.75
C ALA A 44 -6.66 5.85 13.86
N THR A 45 -5.40 5.68 14.26
CA THR A 45 -4.74 6.52 15.28
C THR A 45 -4.67 7.99 14.84
N ALA A 46 -4.46 8.24 13.54
CA ALA A 46 -4.43 9.57 12.97
C ALA A 46 -5.84 10.17 12.71
N GLY A 47 -6.92 9.43 12.98
CA GLY A 47 -8.30 9.86 12.74
C GLY A 47 -8.67 9.94 11.25
N HIS A 48 -7.97 9.20 10.39
CA HIS A 48 -8.28 9.11 8.97
C HIS A 48 -9.34 8.05 8.70
N ARG A 49 -9.99 8.13 7.53
CA ARG A 49 -10.86 7.06 7.04
C ARG A 49 -10.04 5.80 6.80
N ASP A 50 -10.59 4.64 7.13
CA ASP A 50 -9.96 3.35 6.87
C ASP A 50 -9.42 3.23 5.43
N PRO A 51 -8.13 2.86 5.28
CA PRO A 51 -7.54 2.66 3.97
C PRO A 51 -8.04 1.34 3.37
N ARG A 52 -8.08 1.27 2.04
CA ARG A 52 -8.16 -0.01 1.34
C ARG A 52 -6.76 -0.45 0.95
N VAL A 53 -6.41 -1.68 1.32
CA VAL A 53 -5.11 -2.29 1.02
C VAL A 53 -5.34 -3.55 0.19
N PHE A 54 -4.54 -3.74 -0.84
CA PHE A 54 -4.57 -4.94 -1.68
C PHE A 54 -3.18 -5.17 -2.30
N THR A 55 -2.85 -6.43 -2.58
CA THR A 55 -1.64 -6.79 -3.29
C THR A 55 -1.76 -6.41 -4.76
N ALA A 56 -0.85 -5.57 -5.25
CA ALA A 56 -0.79 -5.19 -6.66
C ALA A 56 0.07 -6.19 -7.44
N VAL A 57 -0.53 -6.89 -8.41
CA VAL A 57 0.17 -7.85 -9.27
C VAL A 57 0.49 -7.20 -10.62
N PRO A 58 1.78 -7.10 -11.03
CA PRO A 58 2.14 -6.62 -12.35
C PRO A 58 1.41 -7.42 -13.42
N SER A 59 0.69 -6.72 -14.29
CA SER A 59 -0.25 -7.33 -15.22
C SER A 59 -0.04 -6.82 -16.63
N VAL A 60 -0.47 -7.62 -17.60
CA VAL A 60 -0.44 -7.29 -19.02
C VAL A 60 -1.29 -6.05 -19.34
N GLY A 61 -0.84 -5.28 -20.32
CA GLY A 61 -1.59 -4.14 -20.86
C GLY A 61 -2.85 -4.56 -21.61
N ALA A 62 -3.66 -3.56 -21.99
CA ALA A 62 -4.89 -3.75 -22.72
C ALA A 62 -4.66 -4.46 -24.07
N ARG A 63 -5.51 -5.44 -24.40
CA ARG A 63 -5.50 -6.18 -25.67
C ARG A 63 -6.92 -6.63 -26.03
N ARG A 64 -7.17 -6.95 -27.30
CA ARG A 64 -8.43 -7.57 -27.72
C ARG A 64 -8.54 -8.97 -27.10
N LEU A 65 -9.67 -9.24 -26.45
CA LEU A 65 -10.04 -10.60 -26.05
C LEU A 65 -10.71 -11.25 -27.26
N VAL A 66 -10.18 -12.40 -27.68
CA VAL A 66 -10.72 -13.22 -28.77
C VAL A 66 -11.11 -14.58 -28.23
#